data_AF-A0A382FSD5-F1
#
_entry.id   AF-A0A382FSD5-F1
#
_cell.length_a   1.000
_cell.length_b   1.000
_cell.length_c   1.000
_cell.angle_alpha   90.00
_cell.angle_beta   90.00
_cell.angle_gamma   90.00
#
_symmetry.space_group_name_H-M   'P 1'
#
loop_
_entity.id
_entity.type
_entity.pdbx_description
1 polymer ?
#
loop_
_entity_poly.entity_id
_entity_poly.type
_entity_poly.pdbx_seq_one_letter_code
_entity_poly.pdbx_strand_id
1 'polypeptide(L)'
;MAATPYLTAPVKSKEMPKGIPYIIGNEAAERYSFYGMKAILVVFMTKYLMDNSGGSAPMSAGDAKVWYHLFNSAVYFTPLLGAIIADAFLGKYKTIISLSIVYCLGHLALALDETRLGLTVGLTLIAIGAGGIKPCVSAHVGDQFGKTNGHLISKIFAWFYFSINFGAFLSQIMTPVLLDRYGPHVAFG
;
A
#
# COMPACT_ATOMS: atom_id res chain seq x y z
N MET A 1 -26.50 16.10 -22.22
CA MET A 1 -25.41 15.49 -21.43
C MET A 1 -25.10 16.43 -20.27
N ALA A 2 -25.27 15.98 -19.03
CA ALA A 2 -24.92 16.81 -17.87
C ALA A 2 -23.44 17.20 -17.96
N ALA A 3 -23.12 18.49 -17.79
CA ALA A 3 -21.75 18.97 -17.78
C ALA A 3 -21.04 18.37 -16.56
N THR A 4 -20.28 17.30 -16.76
CA THR A 4 -19.46 16.72 -15.70
C THR A 4 -18.28 17.65 -15.44
N PRO A 5 -17.99 18.02 -14.18
CA PRO A 5 -16.83 18.85 -13.85
C PRO A 5 -15.49 18.13 -14.06
N TYR A 6 -15.53 16.85 -14.44
CA TYR A 6 -14.36 16.00 -14.67
C TYR A 6 -14.07 15.84 -16.17
N LEU A 7 -12.77 15.81 -16.50
CA LEU A 7 -12.30 15.52 -17.85
C LEU A 7 -12.63 14.07 -18.22
N THR A 8 -13.17 13.88 -19.43
CA THR A 8 -13.44 12.54 -20.01
C THR A 8 -12.30 12.04 -20.89
N ALA A 9 -11.29 12.88 -21.14
CA ALA A 9 -10.10 12.54 -21.89
C ALA A 9 -8.87 13.31 -21.37
N PRO A 10 -7.66 12.76 -21.52
CA PRO A 10 -6.42 13.45 -21.17
C PRO A 10 -6.25 14.77 -21.93
N VAL A 11 -5.63 15.75 -21.29
CA VAL A 11 -5.27 17.02 -21.93
C VAL A 11 -4.29 16.75 -23.07
N LYS A 12 -4.57 17.28 -24.27
CA LYS A 12 -3.67 17.15 -25.43
C LYS A 12 -2.33 17.81 -25.11
N SER A 13 -1.31 16.99 -24.95
CA SER A 13 0.08 17.41 -24.79
C SER A 13 1.01 16.39 -25.44
N LYS A 14 2.21 16.83 -25.83
CA LYS A 14 3.31 15.94 -26.24
C LYS A 14 4.24 15.59 -25.07
N GLU A 15 4.07 16.26 -23.94
CA GLU A 15 4.92 16.13 -22.76
C GLU A 15 4.39 15.09 -21.77
N MET A 16 5.23 14.75 -20.80
CA MET A 16 4.84 13.92 -19.66
C MET A 16 3.74 14.63 -18.85
N PRO A 17 2.61 13.96 -18.54
CA PRO A 17 1.59 14.56 -17.69
C PRO A 17 2.16 14.97 -16.32
N LYS A 18 1.77 16.15 -15.82
CA LYS A 18 2.31 16.72 -14.58
C LYS A 18 1.98 15.89 -13.32
N GLY A 19 0.98 15.01 -13.40
CA GLY A 19 0.61 14.10 -12.30
C GLY A 19 1.58 12.93 -12.12
N ILE A 20 2.39 12.61 -13.13
CA ILE A 20 3.22 11.41 -13.16
C ILE A 20 4.23 11.30 -12.01
N PRO A 21 5.00 12.34 -11.65
CA PRO A 21 5.94 12.25 -10.53
C PRO A 21 5.25 11.92 -9.21
N TYR A 22 4.03 12.43 -8.97
CA TYR A 22 3.27 12.14 -7.76
C TYR A 22 2.79 10.70 -7.73
N ILE A 23 2.38 10.13 -8.87
CA ILE A 23 1.97 8.73 -8.93
C ILE A 23 3.17 7.80 -8.68
N ILE A 24 4.34 8.08 -9.28
CA ILE A 24 5.56 7.30 -9.04
C ILE A 24 5.98 7.40 -7.58
N GLY A 25 5.99 8.61 -7.00
CA GLY A 25 6.38 8.82 -5.60
C GLY A 25 5.45 8.09 -4.65
N ASN A 26 4.14 8.15 -4.89
CA ASN A 26 3.14 7.42 -4.12
C ASN A 26 3.33 5.90 -4.22
N GLU A 27 3.56 5.37 -5.43
CA GLU A 27 3.85 3.95 -5.61
C GLU A 27 5.12 3.54 -4.85
N ALA A 28 6.22 4.30 -4.99
CA ALA A 28 7.45 4.02 -4.25
C ALA A 28 7.23 3.98 -2.73
N ALA A 29 6.47 4.95 -2.19
CA ALA A 29 6.19 5.06 -0.76
C ALA A 29 5.30 3.91 -0.25
N GLU A 30 4.22 3.59 -0.97
CA GLU A 30 3.35 2.47 -0.60
C GLU A 30 4.10 1.13 -0.71
N ARG A 31 4.97 0.95 -1.70
CA ARG A 31 5.82 -0.24 -1.83
C ARG A 31 6.84 -0.32 -0.71
N TYR A 32 7.49 0.79 -0.35
CA TYR A 32 8.37 0.86 0.81
C TYR A 32 7.63 0.38 2.06
N SER A 33 6.48 1.00 2.36
CA SER A 33 5.67 0.70 3.55
C SER A 33 5.20 -0.76 3.58
N PHE A 34 4.68 -1.29 2.45
CA PHE A 34 4.18 -2.66 2.36
C PHE A 34 5.27 -3.71 2.57
N TYR A 35 6.39 -3.58 1.85
CA TYR A 35 7.47 -4.56 1.95
C TYR A 35 8.26 -4.44 3.25
N GLY A 36 8.41 -3.23 3.80
CA GLY A 36 9.07 -2.98 5.08
C GLY A 36 8.30 -3.64 6.22
N MET A 37 6.99 -3.35 6.32
CA MET A 37 6.10 -3.98 7.29
C MET A 37 6.16 -5.51 7.18
N LYS A 38 6.07 -6.07 5.95
CA LYS A 38 6.17 -7.52 5.74
C LYS A 38 7.51 -8.12 6.18
N ALA A 39 8.62 -7.40 6.01
CA ALA A 39 9.94 -7.86 6.39
C ALA A 39 10.06 -8.08 7.90
N ILE A 40 9.38 -7.25 8.69
CA ILE A 40 9.43 -7.30 10.16
C ILE A 40 8.24 -8.02 10.80
N LEU A 41 7.15 -8.27 10.07
CA LEU A 41 5.87 -8.73 10.62
C LEU A 41 5.99 -10.02 11.45
N VAL A 42 6.71 -11.03 10.95
CA VAL A 42 6.91 -12.29 11.68
C VAL A 42 7.78 -12.09 12.92
N VAL A 43 8.78 -11.21 12.84
CA VAL A 43 9.65 -10.89 13.99
C VAL A 43 8.84 -10.16 15.07
N PHE A 44 7.99 -9.21 14.67
CA PHE A 44 7.05 -8.54 15.57
C PHE A 44 6.15 -9.55 16.31
N MET A 45 5.48 -10.44 15.57
CA MET A 45 4.59 -11.44 16.17
C MET A 45 5.30 -12.41 17.12
N THR A 46 6.57 -12.74 16.86
CA THR A 46 7.31 -13.76 17.64
C THR A 46 8.13 -13.18 18.78
N LYS A 47 8.32 -11.86 18.84
CA LYS A 47 9.20 -11.23 19.84
C LYS A 47 8.62 -10.02 20.57
N TYR A 48 7.75 -9.25 19.92
CA TYR A 48 7.34 -7.93 20.39
C TYR A 48 5.86 -7.83 20.77
N LEU A 49 5.03 -8.81 20.40
CA LEU A 49 3.62 -8.82 20.78
C LEU A 49 3.44 -8.73 22.30
N MET A 50 2.48 -7.89 22.71
CA MET A 50 2.11 -7.68 24.11
C MET A 50 0.67 -8.14 24.40
N ASP A 51 0.40 -8.43 25.67
CA ASP A 51 -0.95 -8.57 26.20
C ASP A 51 -1.56 -7.22 26.57
N ASN A 52 -2.84 -7.22 26.96
CA ASN A 52 -3.57 -5.99 27.32
C ASN A 52 -3.04 -5.31 28.61
N SER A 53 -2.20 -5.99 29.38
CA SER A 53 -1.54 -5.45 30.57
C SER A 53 -0.11 -4.94 30.30
N GLY A 54 0.35 -5.00 29.04
CA GLY A 54 1.71 -4.63 28.64
C GLY A 54 2.75 -5.73 28.89
N GLY A 55 2.32 -6.93 29.27
CA GLY A 55 3.18 -8.10 29.40
C GLY A 55 3.57 -8.69 28.04
N SER A 56 4.73 -9.34 27.97
CA SER A 56 5.17 -9.99 26.73
C SER A 56 4.30 -11.22 26.41
N ALA A 57 3.71 -11.24 25.21
CA ALA A 57 2.80 -12.29 24.75
C ALA A 57 3.10 -12.74 23.29
N PRO A 58 4.32 -13.22 23.01
CA PRO A 58 4.72 -13.61 21.66
C PRO A 58 3.93 -14.82 21.16
N MET A 59 3.78 -14.89 19.83
CA MET A 59 3.21 -16.04 19.13
C MET A 59 4.27 -17.08 18.80
N SER A 60 3.82 -18.33 18.63
CA SER A 60 4.68 -19.36 18.07
C SER A 60 5.07 -19.02 16.63
N ALA A 61 6.23 -19.51 16.17
CA ALA A 61 6.65 -19.31 14.78
C ALA A 61 5.67 -19.93 13.76
N GLY A 62 4.94 -20.98 14.17
CA GLY A 62 3.87 -21.59 13.36
C GLY A 62 2.70 -20.64 13.19
N ASP A 63 2.16 -20.11 14.28
CA ASP A 63 1.01 -19.20 14.25
C ASP A 63 1.36 -17.89 13.53
N ALA A 64 2.55 -17.34 13.78
CA ALA A 64 3.02 -16.14 13.09
C ALA A 64 3.07 -16.33 11.57
N LYS A 65 3.49 -17.49 11.07
CA LYS A 65 3.46 -17.81 9.64
C LYS A 65 2.04 -17.94 9.10
N VAL A 66 1.12 -18.54 9.87
CA VAL A 66 -0.31 -18.61 9.50
C VAL A 66 -0.87 -17.21 9.30
N TRP A 67 -0.63 -16.30 10.25
CA TRP A 67 -1.05 -14.90 10.15
C TRP A 67 -0.45 -14.18 8.94
N TYR A 68 0.86 -14.34 8.73
CA TYR A 68 1.55 -13.77 7.57
C TYR A 68 0.94 -14.24 6.24
N HIS A 69 0.69 -15.54 6.11
CA HIS A 69 0.11 -16.11 4.88
C HIS A 69 -1.36 -15.74 4.71
N LEU A 70 -2.14 -15.69 5.79
CA LEU A 70 -3.53 -15.23 5.75
C LEU A 70 -3.61 -13.77 5.28
N PHE A 71 -2.79 -12.89 5.87
CA PHE A 71 -2.67 -11.50 5.46
C PHE A 71 -2.27 -11.39 3.98
N ASN A 72 -1.26 -12.14 3.55
CA ASN A 72 -0.81 -12.10 2.16
C ASN A 72 -1.92 -12.55 1.21
N SER A 73 -2.62 -13.64 1.52
CA SER A 73 -3.78 -14.11 0.74
C SER A 73 -4.88 -13.05 0.67
N ALA A 74 -5.20 -12.38 1.78
CA ALA A 74 -6.18 -11.29 1.80
C ALA A 74 -5.75 -10.14 0.87
N VAL A 75 -4.50 -9.70 0.93
CA VAL A 75 -3.96 -8.64 0.08
C VAL A 75 -4.00 -8.96 -1.42
N TYR A 76 -3.91 -10.25 -1.79
CA TYR A 76 -4.06 -10.68 -3.19
C TYR A 76 -5.52 -10.89 -3.60
N PHE A 77 -6.43 -11.08 -2.64
CA PHE A 77 -7.86 -11.27 -2.89
C PHE A 77 -8.65 -9.95 -2.94
N THR A 78 -8.41 -9.04 -1.97
CA THR A 78 -9.11 -7.76 -1.86
C THR A 78 -9.02 -6.85 -3.09
N PRO A 79 -8.01 -6.93 -3.99
CA PRO A 79 -8.01 -6.19 -5.25
C PRO A 79 -9.21 -6.47 -6.15
N LEU A 80 -9.75 -7.68 -6.15
CA LEU A 80 -10.95 -8.00 -6.92
C LEU A 80 -12.14 -7.13 -6.47
N LEU A 81 -12.32 -7.00 -5.15
CA LEU A 81 -13.37 -6.18 -4.56
C LEU A 81 -13.11 -4.69 -4.81
N GLY A 82 -11.85 -4.26 -4.64
CA GLY A 82 -11.46 -2.87 -4.85
C GLY A 82 -11.66 -2.39 -6.29
N ALA A 83 -11.36 -3.24 -7.26
CA ALA A 83 -11.60 -2.95 -8.68
C ALA A 83 -13.09 -2.79 -8.99
N ILE A 84 -13.94 -3.71 -8.50
CA ILE A 84 -15.40 -3.61 -8.66
C ILE A 84 -15.92 -2.30 -8.06
N ILE A 85 -15.46 -1.92 -6.87
CA ILE A 85 -15.87 -0.67 -6.20
C ILE A 85 -15.47 0.56 -7.04
N ALA A 86 -14.24 0.55 -7.57
CA ALA A 86 -13.74 1.65 -8.38
C ALA A 86 -14.49 1.80 -9.71
N ASP A 87 -14.73 0.69 -10.41
CA ASP A 87 -15.34 0.70 -11.74
C ASP A 87 -16.85 0.95 -11.69
N ALA A 88 -17.54 0.42 -10.67
CA ALA A 88 -19.01 0.50 -10.60
C ALA A 88 -19.54 1.72 -9.82
N PHE A 89 -18.79 2.26 -8.84
CA PHE A 89 -19.35 3.23 -7.90
C PHE A 89 -18.54 4.52 -7.74
N LEU A 90 -17.25 4.43 -7.41
CA LEU A 90 -16.50 5.58 -6.90
C LEU A 90 -15.59 6.25 -7.93
N GLY A 91 -15.16 5.52 -8.96
CA GLY A 91 -14.07 5.92 -9.84
C GLY A 91 -12.69 5.74 -9.20
N LYS A 92 -11.68 5.50 -10.05
CA LYS A 92 -10.32 5.13 -9.63
C LYS A 92 -9.69 6.12 -8.64
N TYR A 93 -9.74 7.44 -8.93
CA TYR A 93 -9.08 8.44 -8.08
C TYR A 93 -9.66 8.51 -6.65
N LYS A 94 -10.98 8.50 -6.51
CA LYS A 94 -11.63 8.52 -5.19
C LYS A 94 -11.38 7.23 -4.42
N THR A 95 -11.39 6.08 -5.11
CA THR A 95 -11.02 4.80 -4.50
C THR A 95 -9.58 4.83 -3.98
N ILE A 96 -8.63 5.31 -4.78
CA ILE A 96 -7.21 5.41 -4.38
C ILE A 96 -7.07 6.26 -3.12
N ILE A 97 -7.61 7.48 -3.09
CA ILE A 97 -7.45 8.39 -1.94
C ILE A 97 -8.12 7.83 -0.69
N SER A 98 -9.38 7.39 -0.77
CA SER A 98 -10.11 6.87 0.38
C SER A 98 -9.44 5.63 0.98
N LEU A 99 -8.95 4.72 0.14
CA LEU A 99 -8.29 3.51 0.60
C LEU A 99 -6.83 3.73 1.01
N SER A 100 -6.17 4.78 0.53
CA SER A 100 -4.87 5.21 1.04
C SER A 100 -4.98 5.69 2.49
N ILE A 101 -6.06 6.38 2.85
CA ILE A 101 -6.33 6.76 4.25
C ILE A 101 -6.51 5.50 5.10
N VAL A 102 -7.32 4.55 4.66
CA VAL A 102 -7.52 3.25 5.35
C VAL A 102 -6.20 2.50 5.52
N TYR A 103 -5.36 2.50 4.48
CA TYR A 103 -4.03 1.89 4.51
C TYR A 103 -3.13 2.53 5.57
N CYS A 104 -3.05 3.87 5.60
CA CYS A 104 -2.29 4.60 6.60
C CYS A 104 -2.80 4.38 8.03
N LEU A 105 -4.12 4.31 8.23
CA LEU A 105 -4.72 3.98 9.52
C LEU A 105 -4.34 2.57 9.98
N GLY A 106 -4.17 1.63 9.05
CA GLY A 106 -3.70 0.29 9.37
C GLY A 106 -2.26 0.26 9.89
N HIS A 107 -1.35 1.03 9.28
CA HIS A 107 0.02 1.19 9.80
C HIS A 107 0.04 1.93 11.13
N LEU A 108 -0.78 2.98 11.27
CA LEU A 108 -0.93 3.70 12.53
C LEU A 108 -1.42 2.77 13.66
N ALA A 109 -2.35 1.85 13.36
CA ALA A 109 -2.80 0.85 14.33
C ALA A 109 -1.66 -0.08 14.77
N LEU A 110 -0.82 -0.55 13.83
CA LEU A 110 0.37 -1.36 14.17
C LEU A 110 1.43 -0.58 14.94
N ALA A 111 1.55 0.73 14.70
CA ALA A 111 2.51 1.60 15.36
C ALA A 111 2.10 1.96 16.80
N LEU A 112 0.80 2.07 17.08
CA LEU A 112 0.28 2.49 18.38
C LEU A 112 -0.10 1.32 19.30
N ASP A 113 -0.49 0.18 18.74
CA ASP A 113 -1.02 -0.96 19.49
C ASP A 113 -0.25 -2.24 19.16
N GLU A 114 0.67 -2.60 20.07
CA GLU A 114 1.49 -3.80 19.96
C GLU A 114 0.77 -5.08 20.44
N THR A 115 -0.55 -5.02 20.68
CA THR A 115 -1.34 -6.19 21.07
C THR A 115 -1.85 -6.99 19.87
N ARG A 116 -2.41 -8.17 20.14
CA ARG A 116 -3.09 -8.98 19.12
C ARG A 116 -4.27 -8.26 18.46
N LEU A 117 -4.93 -7.36 19.18
CA LEU A 117 -6.04 -6.57 18.64
C LEU A 117 -5.50 -5.56 17.62
N GLY A 118 -4.49 -4.78 18.01
CA GLY A 118 -3.78 -3.84 17.13
C GLY A 118 -3.24 -4.52 15.87
N LEU A 119 -2.60 -5.69 16.02
CA LEU A 119 -2.17 -6.53 14.90
C LEU A 119 -3.33 -6.88 13.96
N THR A 120 -4.45 -7.37 14.51
CA THR A 120 -5.61 -7.80 13.70
C THR A 120 -6.21 -6.63 12.94
N VAL A 121 -6.47 -5.52 13.63
CA VAL A 121 -7.04 -4.31 13.04
C VAL A 121 -6.10 -3.74 11.99
N GLY A 122 -4.81 -3.61 12.30
CA GLY A 122 -3.80 -3.07 11.40
C GLY A 122 -3.68 -3.89 10.11
N LEU A 123 -3.55 -5.22 10.21
CA LEU A 123 -3.44 -6.09 9.05
C LEU A 123 -4.73 -6.10 8.21
N THR A 124 -5.91 -6.07 8.82
CA THR A 124 -7.18 -5.98 8.08
C THR A 124 -7.28 -4.66 7.31
N LEU A 125 -6.99 -3.53 7.95
CA LEU A 125 -7.03 -2.21 7.30
C LEU A 125 -6.00 -2.12 6.17
N ILE A 126 -4.77 -2.58 6.38
CA ILE A 126 -3.74 -2.62 5.33
C ILE A 126 -4.19 -3.52 4.17
N ALA A 127 -4.79 -4.68 4.43
CA ALA A 127 -5.27 -5.58 3.38
C ALA A 127 -6.40 -4.96 2.55
N ILE A 128 -7.34 -4.26 3.18
CA ILE A 128 -8.42 -3.54 2.50
C ILE A 128 -7.86 -2.37 1.68
N GLY A 129 -6.99 -1.57 2.30
CA GLY A 129 -6.35 -0.41 1.68
C GLY A 129 -5.53 -0.80 0.44
N ALA A 130 -4.59 -1.73 0.61
CA ALA A 130 -3.74 -2.24 -0.48
C ALA A 130 -4.58 -2.87 -1.59
N GLY A 131 -5.68 -3.53 -1.20
CA GLY A 131 -6.66 -4.14 -2.09
C GLY A 131 -7.13 -3.18 -3.16
N GLY A 132 -7.77 -2.07 -2.80
CA GLY A 132 -8.30 -1.17 -3.82
C GLY A 132 -7.32 -0.14 -4.39
N ILE A 133 -6.18 0.13 -3.74
CA ILE A 133 -5.14 0.99 -4.32
C ILE A 133 -4.51 0.32 -5.56
N LYS A 134 -4.02 -0.92 -5.41
CA LYS A 134 -3.23 -1.63 -6.44
C LYS A 134 -3.88 -1.71 -7.84
N PRO A 135 -5.13 -2.17 -7.99
CA PRO A 135 -5.76 -2.29 -9.30
C PRO A 135 -6.07 -0.91 -9.91
N CYS A 136 -6.27 0.11 -9.07
CA CYS A 136 -6.66 1.44 -9.52
C CYS A 136 -5.46 2.30 -9.95
N VAL A 137 -4.32 2.22 -9.27
CA VAL A 137 -3.16 3.11 -9.54
C VAL A 137 -2.57 2.86 -10.93
N SER A 138 -2.36 1.60 -11.31
CA SER A 138 -1.79 1.27 -12.63
C SER A 138 -2.72 1.71 -13.77
N ALA A 139 -4.03 1.50 -13.63
CA ALA A 139 -5.03 1.99 -14.56
C ALA A 139 -5.08 3.53 -14.58
N HIS A 140 -4.93 4.18 -13.42
CA HIS A 140 -4.91 5.64 -13.32
C HIS A 140 -3.69 6.27 -13.98
N VAL A 141 -2.51 5.62 -13.96
CA VAL A 141 -1.34 6.02 -14.75
C VAL A 141 -1.67 6.01 -16.24
N GLY A 142 -2.26 4.92 -16.74
CA GLY A 142 -2.64 4.79 -18.14
C GLY A 142 -3.62 5.88 -18.58
N ASP A 143 -4.59 6.21 -17.73
CA ASP A 143 -5.58 7.26 -17.96
C ASP A 143 -4.97 8.67 -18.10
N GLN A 144 -3.69 8.88 -17.76
CA GLN A 144 -3.03 10.18 -17.96
C GLN A 144 -2.56 10.41 -19.40
N PHE A 145 -2.56 9.37 -20.24
CA PHE A 145 -2.00 9.42 -21.58
C PHE A 145 -3.08 9.28 -22.66
N GLY A 146 -3.02 10.16 -23.66
CA GLY A 146 -3.86 10.14 -24.84
C GLY A 146 -3.06 9.88 -26.12
N LYS A 147 -3.69 10.06 -27.28
CA LYS A 147 -3.05 9.82 -28.59
C LYS A 147 -1.78 10.66 -28.83
N THR A 148 -1.68 11.84 -28.22
CA THR A 148 -0.59 12.79 -28.47
C THR A 148 0.69 12.51 -27.68
N ASN A 149 0.59 11.82 -26.54
CA ASN A 149 1.71 11.48 -25.66
C ASN A 149 1.81 9.97 -25.36
N GLY A 150 1.01 9.12 -26.00
CA GLY A 150 1.00 7.67 -25.76
C GLY A 150 2.35 6.97 -25.97
N HIS A 151 3.23 7.52 -26.81
CA HIS A 151 4.60 7.03 -26.98
C HIS A 151 5.45 7.10 -25.69
N LEU A 152 5.04 7.89 -24.69
CA LEU A 152 5.71 8.00 -23.39
C LEU A 152 5.26 6.91 -22.39
N ILE A 153 4.20 6.15 -22.69
CA ILE A 153 3.63 5.13 -21.78
C ILE A 153 4.69 4.09 -21.39
N SER A 154 5.46 3.57 -22.33
CA SER A 154 6.50 2.58 -22.03
C SER A 154 7.58 3.14 -21.09
N LYS A 155 7.93 4.42 -21.26
CA LYS A 155 8.92 5.10 -20.41
C LYS A 155 8.39 5.25 -18.98
N ILE A 156 7.12 5.60 -18.79
CA ILE A 156 6.56 5.70 -17.44
C ILE A 156 6.41 4.33 -16.79
N PHE A 157 5.96 3.29 -17.49
CA PHE A 157 5.87 1.96 -16.88
C PHE A 157 7.26 1.45 -16.46
N ALA A 158 8.32 1.75 -17.20
CA ALA A 158 9.69 1.46 -16.77
C ALA A 158 10.04 2.15 -15.43
N TRP A 159 9.75 3.45 -15.29
CA TRP A 159 9.95 4.18 -14.03
C TRP A 159 9.04 3.69 -12.91
N PHE A 160 7.80 3.32 -13.21
CA PHE A 160 6.84 2.78 -12.27
C PHE A 160 7.34 1.45 -11.68
N TYR A 161 7.74 0.49 -12.53
CA TYR A 161 8.33 -0.77 -12.07
C TYR A 161 9.67 -0.58 -11.36
N PHE A 162 10.50 0.35 -11.82
CA PHE A 162 11.73 0.70 -11.10
C PHE A 162 11.41 1.18 -9.68
N SER A 163 10.44 2.09 -9.53
CA SER A 163 10.04 2.64 -8.23
C SER A 163 9.52 1.56 -7.26
N ILE A 164 8.79 0.56 -7.79
CA ILE A 164 8.33 -0.59 -7.01
C ILE A 164 9.50 -1.36 -6.42
N ASN A 165 10.45 -1.75 -7.27
CA ASN A 165 11.61 -2.53 -6.85
C ASN A 165 12.52 -1.73 -5.93
N PHE A 166 12.72 -0.44 -6.22
CA PHE A 166 13.55 0.44 -5.42
C PHE A 166 12.97 0.68 -4.02
N GLY A 167 11.65 0.96 -3.92
CA GLY A 167 10.96 1.10 -2.64
C GLY A 167 11.03 -0.19 -1.80
N ALA A 168 10.80 -1.34 -2.44
CA ALA A 168 10.88 -2.66 -1.78
C ALA A 168 12.31 -3.02 -1.32
N PHE A 169 13.33 -2.64 -2.09
CA PHE A 169 14.73 -2.84 -1.75
C PHE A 169 15.12 -2.01 -0.52
N LEU A 170 14.81 -0.71 -0.54
CA LEU A 170 15.13 0.17 0.58
C LEU A 170 14.43 -0.24 1.87
N SER A 171 13.16 -0.61 1.81
CA SER A 171 12.41 -0.99 3.01
C SER A 171 12.91 -2.27 3.67
N GLN A 172 13.34 -3.25 2.88
CA GLN A 172 13.92 -4.49 3.41
C GLN A 172 15.26 -4.26 4.13
N ILE A 173 15.96 -3.16 3.86
CA ILE A 173 17.19 -2.79 4.57
C ILE A 173 16.85 -1.90 5.77
N MET A 174 16.06 -0.86 5.55
CA MET A 174 15.84 0.20 6.55
C MET A 174 14.87 -0.23 7.65
N THR A 175 13.75 -0.86 7.33
CA THR A 175 12.72 -1.19 8.32
C THR A 175 13.20 -2.16 9.41
N PRO A 176 13.98 -3.22 9.10
CA PRO A 176 14.56 -4.06 10.13
C PRO A 176 15.54 -3.31 11.05
N VAL A 177 16.31 -2.37 10.51
CA VAL A 177 17.21 -1.52 11.32
C VAL A 177 16.42 -0.59 12.24
N LEU A 178 15.31 -0.03 11.75
CA LEU A 178 14.41 0.78 12.58
C LEU A 178 13.80 -0.04 13.72
N LEU A 179 13.36 -1.28 13.44
CA LEU A 179 12.83 -2.18 14.46
C LEU A 179 13.87 -2.48 15.54
N ASP A 180 15.10 -2.83 15.13
CA ASP A 180 16.17 -3.20 16.06
C ASP A 180 16.60 -2.04 16.97
N ARG A 181 16.67 -0.82 16.43
CA ARG A 181 17.18 0.35 17.17
C ARG A 181 16.12 1.14 17.92
N TYR A 182 14.90 1.19 17.39
CA TYR A 182 13.84 2.08 17.89
C TYR A 182 12.55 1.34 18.25
N GLY A 183 12.43 0.05 17.93
CA GLY A 183 11.28 -0.76 18.29
C GLY A 183 10.10 -0.69 17.31
N PRO A 184 9.01 -1.43 17.59
CA PRO A 184 7.89 -1.62 16.66
C PRO A 184 7.16 -0.33 16.30
N HIS A 185 6.92 0.55 17.29
CA HIS A 185 6.21 1.81 17.08
C HIS A 185 6.82 2.70 15.98
N VAL A 186 8.16 2.79 15.90
CA VAL A 186 8.84 3.54 14.83
C VAL A 186 8.91 2.74 13.53
N ALA A 187 9.06 1.42 13.62
CA ALA A 187 9.25 0.59 12.45
C ALA A 187 7.96 0.38 11.62
N PHE A 188 6.80 0.44 12.26
CA PHE A 188 5.48 0.41 11.60
C PHE A 188 4.90 1.79 11.29
N GLY A 189 5.39 2.85 11.96
CA GLY A 189 4.93 4.22 11.80
C GLY A 189 5.41 4.95 10.55
#